data_AF-A0A7C1GMR7-F1
#
_entry.id   AF-A0A7C1GMR7-F1
#
_cell.length_a   1.000
_cell.length_b   1.000
_cell.length_c   1.000
_cell.angle_alpha   90.00
_cell.angle_beta   90.00
_cell.angle_gamma   90.00
#
_symmetry.space_group_name_H-M   'P 1'
#
loop_
_entity.id
_entity.type
_entity.pdbx_description
1 polymer ?
#
loop_
_entity_poly.entity_id
_entity_poly.type
_entity_poly.pdbx_seq_one_letter_code
_entity_poly.pdbx_strand_id
1 'polypeptide(L)' 'MEKLGFITRRFVSVNPSKCIGCSLCEFVCALEKEGDPNPLKS' A
#
# COMPACT_ATOMS: atom_id res chain seq x y z
N MET A 1 -1.27 -19.79 13.39
CA MET A 1 0.10 -19.75 12.84
C MET A 1 0.12 -18.49 12.00
N GLU A 2 0.83 -17.40 12.29
CA GLU A 2 2.08 -17.15 13.01
C GLU A 2 2.02 -15.65 13.39
N LYS A 3 1.85 -15.32 14.67
CA LYS A 3 1.73 -13.93 15.14
C LYS A 3 2.88 -13.62 16.10
N LEU A 4 4.10 -13.81 15.62
CA LEU A 4 5.33 -13.32 16.24
C LEU A 4 6.19 -12.78 15.09
N GLY A 5 6.31 -11.47 14.96
CA GLY A 5 7.10 -10.89 13.87
C GLY A 5 7.35 -9.42 14.12
N PHE A 6 8.63 -9.04 14.05
CA PHE A 6 9.09 -7.66 13.94
C PHE A 6 8.12 -6.81 13.13
N ILE A 7 7.83 -5.58 13.58
CA ILE A 7 7.12 -4.58 12.76
C ILE A 7 8.02 -4.29 11.55
N THR A 8 7.87 -5.10 10.52
CA THR A 8 8.57 -4.96 9.25
C THR A 8 7.82 -3.88 8.50
N ARG A 9 8.37 -2.66 8.48
CA ARG A 9 7.90 -1.61 7.57
C ARG A 9 8.04 -2.15 6.15
N ARG A 10 6.92 -2.42 5.50
CA ARG A 10 6.87 -2.81 4.10
C ARG A 10 6.84 -1.55 3.26
N PHE A 11 7.68 -1.49 2.23
CA PHE A 11 7.70 -0.41 1.25
C PHE A 11 7.14 -0.92 -0.07
N VAL A 12 6.29 -0.11 -0.69
CA VAL A 12 5.82 -0.36 -2.06
C VAL A 12 6.92 0.10 -3.02
N SER A 13 7.31 -0.77 -3.95
CA SER A 13 8.20 -0.44 -5.06
C SER A 13 7.46 -0.64 -6.37
N VAL A 14 7.55 0.34 -7.27
CA VAL A 14 6.86 0.34 -8.57
C VAL A 14 7.89 0.31 -9.69
N ASN A 15 7.70 -0.55 -10.68
CA ASN A 15 8.47 -0.49 -11.92
C ASN A 15 7.87 0.60 -12.83
N PRO A 16 8.56 1.73 -13.09
CA PRO A 16 8.01 2.84 -13.84
C PRO A 16 7.72 2.47 -15.31
N SER A 17 8.51 1.57 -15.92
CA SER A 17 8.28 1.12 -17.30
C SER A 17 7.02 0.27 -17.47
N LYS A 18 6.44 -0.23 -16.38
CA LYS A 18 5.17 -1.00 -16.38
C LYS A 18 4.01 -0.24 -15.73
N CYS A 19 4.25 0.94 -15.17
CA CYS A 19 3.23 1.72 -14.51
C CYS A 19 2.32 2.39 -15.56
N ILE A 20 1.02 2.10 -15.50
CA ILE A 20 0.01 2.70 -16.39
C ILE A 20 -0.77 3.85 -15.72
N GLY A 21 -0.39 4.25 -14.50
CA GLY A 21 -1.09 5.32 -13.77
C GLY A 21 -2.47 4.93 -13.23
N CYS A 22 -2.68 3.67 -12.85
CA CYS A 22 -3.98 3.19 -12.34
C CYS A 22 -4.29 3.58 -10.88
N SER A 23 -3.37 4.21 -10.16
CA SER A 23 -3.51 4.63 -8.76
C SER A 23 -3.81 3.53 -7.72
N LEU A 24 -3.81 2.25 -8.09
CA LEU A 24 -4.09 1.14 -7.16
C LEU A 24 -3.15 1.09 -5.95
N CYS A 25 -1.89 1.49 -6.13
CA CYS A 25 -0.94 1.58 -5.01
C CYS A 25 -1.37 2.59 -3.95
N GLU A 26 -2.02 3.70 -4.34
CA GLU A 26 -2.53 4.73 -3.43
C GLU A 26 -3.76 4.20 -2.69
N PHE A 27 -4.69 3.56 -3.40
CA PHE A 27 -5.89 2.93 -2.81
C PHE A 27 -5.54 1.89 -1.74
N VAL A 28 -4.61 0.99 -2.04
CA VAL A 28 -4.17 -0.05 -1.08
C VAL A 28 -3.45 0.58 0.10
N CYS A 29 -2.65 1.62 -0.12
CA CYS A 29 -1.98 2.34 0.97
C CYS A 29 -3.01 2.95 1.95
N ALA A 30 -4.06 3.59 1.42
CA ALA A 30 -5.15 4.14 2.23
C ALA A 30 -5.93 3.06 2.96
N LEU A 31 -6.27 1.97 2.28
CA LEU A 31 -7.01 0.87 2.88
C LEU A 31 -6.24 0.23 4.04
N GLU A 32 -4.93 -0.02 3.88
CA GLU A 32 -4.10 -0.65 4.91
C GLU A 32 -3.85 0.26 6.13
N LYS A 33 -3.75 1.59 5.91
CA LYS A 33 -3.48 2.55 6.99
C LYS A 33 -4.75 3.01 7.70
N GLU A 34 -5.78 3.37 6.93
CA GLU A 34 -6.96 4.08 7.41
C GLU A 34 -8.23 3.19 7.44
N GLY A 35 -8.19 2.02 6.82
CA GLY A 35 -9.37 1.15 6.66
C GLY A 35 -10.40 1.67 5.64
N ASP A 36 -10.05 2.70 4.89
CA ASP A 36 -10.89 3.36 3.87
C ASP A 36 -10.08 3.53 2.58
N PRO A 37 -10.58 3.10 1.41
CA PRO A 37 -9.85 3.21 0.14
C PRO A 37 -9.91 4.64 -0.43
N ASN A 38 -9.94 5.68 0.39
CA ASN A 38 -9.87 7.05 -0.10
C ASN A 38 -8.41 7.51 -0.15
N PRO A 39 -7.79 7.60 -1.33
CA PRO A 39 -6.38 7.97 -1.46
C PRO A 39 -6.10 9.41 -0.99
N LEU A 40 -7.12 10.25 -0.83
CA LEU A 40 -6.97 11.63 -0.32
C LEU A 40 -6.71 11.70 1.20
N LYS A 41 -6.74 10.56 1.90
CA LYS A 41 -6.49 10.47 3.36
C LYS A 41 -5.07 10.02 3.70
N SER A 42 -4.21 9.73 2.72
CA SER A 42 -2.94 8.98 2.86
C SER A 42 -1.68 9.74 2.49
#